data_AF-A0AA46SWF5-F1
#
_entry.id   AF-A0AA46SWF5-F1
#
_cell.length_a   1.000
_cell.length_b   1.000
_cell.length_c   1.000
_cell.angle_alpha   90.00
_cell.angle_beta   90.00
_cell.angle_gamma   90.00
#
_symmetry.space_group_name_H-M   'P 1'
#
loop_
_entity.id
_entity.type
_entity.pdbx_description
1 polymer ?
#
loop_
_entity_poly.entity_id
_entity_poly.type
_entity_poly.pdbx_seq_one_letter_code
_entity_poly.pdbx_strand_id
1 'polypeptide(L)'
;MKSMCSLTAMLALCVAGSASAAGTPLFQSSQYVSKSIAGEPALSRLLANPATGAVQRVGVNAAAVTAGQKQLELDLLGQRITATQLKTEQLEGGNSIWYGNLGKAAAARTRALSGLDPLNSAILVRSGDTITGSIRSNGTLFHLRPIAGGGHVLVEVDERRMPAEHPADYALLPTVQMPQSVIDERVTAAGASSGSPATIRVLVVATNKAVTSYGGNMQSLVQLAVAESNQGYTNSNVGITMQLAGYETTNYTESGDFNTDLTRFRGTSDGYMDSIHTSRNSTAADVGVLIIDNSAYCGLASGIGSTAATAFAAVYWDCATGYYSFAHEIGHLQSARHDVATDSSTSPYAYGHGYRYGNSWRTIMAYNCTSSCPRLNYWSNPNVSYNGVPMGNASTADNQRVLVNTKATVAGFR
;
A
#
# COMPACT_ATOMS: atom_id res chain seq x y z
N MET A 1 -60.55 62.84 11.25
CA MET A 1 -59.08 62.70 11.18
C MET A 1 -58.75 61.22 11.36
N LYS A 2 -58.19 60.59 10.33
CA LYS A 2 -57.96 59.13 10.25
C LYS A 2 -56.68 58.75 10.99
N SER A 3 -56.78 57.73 11.84
CA SER A 3 -55.65 57.11 12.54
C SER A 3 -54.87 56.22 11.57
N MET A 4 -53.57 56.49 11.40
CA MET A 4 -52.64 55.62 10.66
C MET A 4 -51.88 54.74 11.66
N CYS A 5 -52.14 53.44 11.58
CA CYS A 5 -51.43 52.40 12.30
C CYS A 5 -50.27 51.92 11.40
N SER A 6 -49.02 52.22 11.76
CA SER A 6 -47.84 51.72 11.03
C SER A 6 -47.46 50.33 11.54
N LEU A 7 -47.74 49.31 10.72
CA LEU A 7 -47.21 47.95 10.88
C LEU A 7 -45.72 47.97 10.52
N THR A 8 -44.85 47.70 11.49
CA THR A 8 -43.41 47.50 11.24
C THR A 8 -43.19 46.00 11.07
N ALA A 9 -42.97 45.55 9.84
CA ALA A 9 -42.64 44.16 9.54
C ALA A 9 -41.15 43.91 9.87
N MET A 10 -40.89 43.17 10.96
CA MET A 10 -39.56 42.61 11.23
C MET A 10 -39.31 41.46 10.24
N LEU A 11 -38.46 41.71 9.24
CA LEU A 11 -37.94 40.68 8.37
C LEU A 11 -36.85 39.90 9.13
N ALA A 12 -37.21 38.74 9.69
CA ALA A 12 -36.24 37.83 10.29
C ALA A 12 -35.39 37.21 9.18
N LEU A 13 -34.17 37.72 9.01
CA LEU A 13 -33.17 37.15 8.12
C LEU A 13 -32.65 35.86 8.76
N CYS A 14 -33.26 34.73 8.45
CA CYS A 14 -32.72 33.41 8.77
C CYS A 14 -31.41 33.23 7.99
N VAL A 15 -30.27 33.51 8.63
CA VAL A 15 -28.97 33.04 8.15
C VAL A 15 -28.97 31.54 8.34
N ALA A 16 -29.45 30.81 7.34
CA ALA A 16 -29.24 29.38 7.23
C ALA A 16 -27.73 29.17 7.04
N GLY A 17 -27.01 29.01 8.15
CA GLY A 17 -25.67 28.42 8.11
C GLY A 17 -25.81 27.10 7.39
N SER A 18 -25.11 26.96 6.26
CA SER A 18 -25.05 25.71 5.52
C SER A 18 -24.46 24.64 6.44
N ALA A 19 -25.34 23.87 7.08
CA ALA A 19 -24.96 22.64 7.75
C ALA A 19 -24.36 21.73 6.67
N SER A 20 -23.04 21.57 6.65
CA SER A 20 -22.46 20.52 5.82
C SER A 20 -23.07 19.21 6.29
N ALA A 21 -23.74 18.48 5.41
CA ALA A 21 -24.25 17.15 5.72
C ALA A 21 -23.10 16.33 6.33
N ALA A 22 -23.26 15.86 7.57
CA ALA A 22 -22.27 15.01 8.22
C ALA A 22 -22.01 13.76 7.35
N GLY A 23 -20.77 13.30 7.30
CA GLY A 23 -20.42 12.10 6.52
C GLY A 23 -21.20 10.88 6.99
N THR A 24 -21.33 9.87 6.12
CA THR A 24 -22.00 8.62 6.49
C THR A 24 -21.06 7.80 7.39
N PRO A 25 -21.50 7.33 8.56
CA PRO A 25 -20.67 6.49 9.42
C PRO A 25 -20.25 5.20 8.70
N LEU A 26 -18.95 4.94 8.67
CA LEU A 26 -18.39 3.70 8.15
C LEU A 26 -18.60 2.55 9.15
N PHE A 27 -18.46 2.83 10.45
CA PHE A 27 -18.64 1.84 11.52
C PHE A 27 -20.03 1.99 12.15
N GLN A 28 -20.77 0.90 12.20
CA GLN A 28 -22.13 0.82 12.77
C GLN A 28 -22.13 0.37 14.23
N SER A 29 -21.14 -0.44 14.61
CA SER A 29 -20.88 -0.90 15.97
C SER A 29 -19.38 -0.99 16.17
N SER A 30 -18.92 -0.81 17.42
CA SER A 30 -17.51 -1.01 17.79
C SER A 30 -17.40 -1.64 19.18
N GLN A 31 -16.51 -2.62 19.31
CA GLN A 31 -16.20 -3.26 20.58
C GLN A 31 -14.70 -3.57 20.65
N TYR A 32 -14.02 -3.08 21.68
CA TYR A 32 -12.63 -3.43 21.92
C TYR A 32 -12.48 -4.93 22.24
N VAL A 33 -11.45 -5.54 21.68
CA VAL A 33 -11.10 -6.93 21.91
C VAL A 33 -9.68 -6.99 22.49
N SER A 34 -9.57 -7.56 23.69
CA SER A 34 -8.29 -7.71 24.39
C SER A 34 -7.95 -9.15 24.76
N LYS A 35 -8.84 -10.11 24.44
CA LYS A 35 -8.65 -11.54 24.74
C LYS A 35 -9.08 -12.40 23.56
N SER A 36 -8.40 -13.53 23.37
CA SER A 36 -8.76 -14.54 22.39
C SER A 36 -10.18 -15.05 22.64
N ILE A 37 -10.96 -15.22 21.58
CA ILE A 37 -12.31 -15.77 21.64
C ILE A 37 -12.25 -17.20 21.08
N ALA A 38 -12.86 -18.15 21.80
CA ALA A 38 -12.92 -19.54 21.35
C ALA A 38 -13.63 -19.63 20.00
N GLY A 39 -13.07 -20.43 19.08
CA GLY A 39 -13.62 -20.61 17.73
C GLY A 39 -13.13 -19.61 16.67
N GLU A 40 -12.27 -18.65 17.04
CA GLU A 40 -11.70 -17.68 16.09
C GLU A 40 -10.16 -17.67 16.08
N PRO A 41 -9.54 -18.63 15.37
CA PRO A 41 -8.08 -18.76 15.33
C PRO A 41 -7.39 -17.56 14.68
N ALA A 42 -7.98 -16.98 13.62
CA ALA A 42 -7.41 -15.81 12.94
C ALA A 42 -7.35 -14.57 13.86
N LEU A 43 -8.40 -14.33 14.67
CA LEU A 43 -8.41 -13.25 15.65
C LEU A 43 -7.43 -13.53 16.80
N SER A 44 -7.38 -14.77 17.29
CA SER A 44 -6.44 -15.15 18.35
C SER A 44 -4.99 -14.92 17.91
N ARG A 45 -4.68 -15.25 16.65
CA ARG A 45 -3.37 -14.99 16.07
C ARG A 45 -3.10 -13.50 15.89
N LEU A 46 -4.08 -12.74 15.41
CA LEU A 46 -3.97 -11.29 15.31
C LEU A 46 -3.59 -10.68 16.66
N LEU A 47 -4.27 -11.07 17.74
CA LEU A 47 -3.97 -10.58 19.10
C LEU A 47 -2.60 -11.02 19.62
N ALA A 48 -2.05 -12.12 19.11
CA ALA A 48 -0.73 -12.63 19.48
C ALA A 48 0.42 -12.02 18.64
N ASN A 49 0.11 -11.34 17.54
CA ASN A 49 1.14 -10.70 16.70
C ASN A 49 1.77 -9.51 17.46
N PRO A 50 3.11 -9.46 17.62
CA PRO A 50 3.80 -8.35 18.29
C PRO A 50 3.50 -6.97 17.70
N ALA A 51 3.21 -6.87 16.40
CA ALA A 51 2.86 -5.64 15.70
C ALA A 51 1.40 -5.21 15.91
N THR A 52 0.57 -6.03 16.55
CA THR A 52 -0.82 -5.67 16.85
C THR A 52 -0.89 -4.76 18.07
N GLY A 53 -1.40 -3.55 17.86
CA GLY A 53 -1.81 -2.62 18.90
C GLY A 53 -3.23 -2.91 19.38
N ALA A 54 -4.05 -1.87 19.53
CA ALA A 54 -5.44 -2.03 19.90
C ALA A 54 -6.27 -2.66 18.76
N VAL A 55 -7.18 -3.56 19.13
CA VAL A 55 -8.10 -4.23 18.22
C VAL A 55 -9.53 -3.90 18.60
N GLN A 56 -10.33 -3.51 17.61
CA GLN A 56 -11.77 -3.37 17.72
C GLN A 56 -12.45 -4.29 16.71
N ARG A 57 -13.48 -5.01 17.15
CA ARG A 57 -14.49 -5.51 16.22
C ARG A 57 -15.38 -4.38 15.81
N VAL A 58 -15.65 -4.28 14.53
CA VAL A 58 -16.52 -3.25 13.97
C VAL A 58 -17.52 -3.88 12.99
N GLY A 59 -18.78 -3.44 13.09
CA GLY A 59 -19.75 -3.62 12.01
C GLY A 59 -19.51 -2.55 10.95
N VAL A 60 -19.42 -2.93 9.68
CA VAL A 60 -19.09 -1.98 8.59
C VAL A 60 -20.29 -1.74 7.68
N ASN A 61 -20.57 -0.47 7.42
CA ASN A 61 -21.51 -0.05 6.38
C ASN A 61 -20.81 -0.03 5.01
N ALA A 62 -20.65 -1.19 4.38
CA ALA A 62 -19.96 -1.29 3.09
C ALA A 62 -20.65 -0.45 2.00
N ALA A 63 -21.97 -0.26 2.07
CA ALA A 63 -22.72 0.58 1.13
C ALA A 63 -22.36 2.06 1.20
N ALA A 64 -21.73 2.53 2.29
CA ALA A 64 -21.19 3.88 2.37
C ALA A 64 -19.93 4.06 1.50
N VAL A 65 -19.19 2.99 1.20
CA VAL A 65 -17.96 3.05 0.40
C VAL A 65 -18.33 3.01 -1.09
N THR A 66 -18.69 4.17 -1.64
CA THR A 66 -19.14 4.33 -3.04
C THR A 66 -18.69 5.67 -3.63
N ALA A 67 -18.78 5.80 -4.96
CA ALA A 67 -18.49 7.05 -5.67
C ALA A 67 -19.44 8.21 -5.30
N GLY A 68 -20.68 7.91 -4.90
CA GLY A 68 -21.68 8.90 -4.51
C GLY A 68 -21.45 9.50 -3.12
N GLN A 69 -20.85 8.73 -2.21
CA GLN A 69 -20.60 9.17 -0.84
C GLN A 69 -19.27 9.93 -0.74
N LYS A 70 -19.34 11.26 -0.64
CA LYS A 70 -18.16 12.13 -0.61
C LYS A 70 -17.46 12.21 0.74
N GLN A 71 -18.15 11.90 1.82
CA GLN A 71 -17.60 11.93 3.18
C GLN A 71 -17.99 10.68 3.96
N LEU A 72 -17.02 10.11 4.65
CA LEU A 72 -17.20 9.01 5.60
C LEU A 72 -16.82 9.50 6.99
N GLU A 73 -17.55 9.06 8.01
CA GLU A 73 -17.15 9.24 9.40
C GLU A 73 -16.54 7.95 9.93
N LEU A 74 -15.33 8.03 10.48
CA LEU A 74 -14.62 6.91 11.07
C LEU A 74 -14.44 7.15 12.56
N ASP A 75 -14.66 6.11 13.35
CA ASP A 75 -14.27 6.07 14.76
C ASP A 75 -12.99 5.22 14.86
N LEU A 76 -11.85 5.90 14.98
CA LEU A 76 -10.56 5.26 15.12
C LEU A 76 -10.21 5.21 16.60
N LEU A 77 -10.62 4.13 17.26
CA LEU A 77 -10.34 3.87 18.68
C LEU A 77 -10.80 5.00 19.62
N GLY A 78 -12.03 5.50 19.42
CA GLY A 78 -12.63 6.56 20.22
C GLY A 78 -12.41 7.96 19.65
N GLN A 79 -11.64 8.10 18.57
CA GLN A 79 -11.44 9.36 17.88
C GLN A 79 -12.27 9.40 16.60
N ARG A 80 -13.29 10.27 16.58
CA ARG A 80 -14.08 10.52 15.37
C ARG A 80 -13.32 11.40 14.40
N ILE A 81 -13.23 10.95 13.15
CA ILE A 81 -12.57 11.66 12.07
C ILE A 81 -13.35 11.53 10.76
N THR A 82 -13.53 12.66 10.08
CA THR A 82 -14.11 12.68 8.74
C THR A 82 -13.04 12.33 7.72
N ALA A 83 -13.34 11.38 6.83
CA ALA A 83 -12.58 11.15 5.62
C ALA A 83 -13.33 11.72 4.40
N THR A 84 -12.65 12.57 3.64
CA THR A 84 -13.17 13.17 2.40
C THR A 84 -12.64 12.39 1.20
N GLN A 85 -13.56 11.91 0.35
CA GLN A 85 -13.23 11.18 -0.87
C GLN A 85 -12.38 12.04 -1.80
N LEU A 86 -11.28 11.46 -2.28
CA LEU A 86 -10.44 11.99 -3.34
C LEU A 86 -10.85 11.40 -4.69
N LYS A 87 -10.93 10.08 -4.78
CA LYS A 87 -11.31 9.35 -5.99
C LYS A 87 -11.87 7.96 -5.66
N THR A 88 -12.48 7.34 -6.65
CA THR A 88 -12.84 5.92 -6.63
C THR A 88 -12.43 5.24 -7.91
N GLU A 89 -12.11 3.95 -7.82
CA GLU A 89 -11.79 3.10 -8.96
C GLU A 89 -12.72 1.89 -8.97
N GLN A 90 -13.15 1.47 -10.15
CA GLN A 90 -13.89 0.22 -10.34
C GLN A 90 -12.91 -0.84 -10.82
N LEU A 91 -12.96 -2.01 -10.19
CA LEU A 91 -12.13 -3.15 -10.54
C LEU A 91 -12.91 -4.13 -11.41
N GLU A 92 -12.18 -4.88 -12.22
CA GLU A 92 -12.72 -6.08 -12.86
C GLU A 92 -13.26 -7.04 -11.80
N GLY A 93 -14.43 -7.63 -12.05
CA GLY A 93 -15.14 -8.48 -11.07
C GLY A 93 -16.07 -7.73 -10.11
N GLY A 94 -16.24 -6.41 -10.25
CA GLY A 94 -17.26 -5.64 -9.54
C GLY A 94 -16.85 -5.10 -8.16
N ASN A 95 -15.60 -5.33 -7.77
CA ASN A 95 -15.02 -4.67 -6.59
C ASN A 95 -14.73 -3.20 -6.90
N SER A 96 -14.60 -2.38 -5.86
CA SER A 96 -14.23 -0.98 -6.02
C SER A 96 -13.21 -0.54 -4.99
N ILE A 97 -12.44 0.50 -5.31
CA ILE A 97 -11.47 1.11 -4.40
C ILE A 97 -11.91 2.54 -4.14
N TRP A 98 -11.90 2.95 -2.88
CA TRP A 98 -12.16 4.31 -2.44
C TRP A 98 -10.88 4.88 -1.83
N TYR A 99 -10.51 6.08 -2.26
CA TYR A 99 -9.35 6.82 -1.75
C TYR A 99 -9.84 8.11 -1.13
N GLY A 100 -9.32 8.49 0.02
CA GLY A 100 -9.65 9.78 0.63
C GLY A 100 -8.73 10.23 1.74
N ASN A 101 -8.85 11.50 2.11
CA ASN A 101 -8.04 12.14 3.13
C ASN A 101 -8.81 12.27 4.43
N LEU A 102 -8.15 11.98 5.54
CA LEU A 102 -8.66 12.17 6.88
C LEU A 102 -8.41 13.62 7.34
N GLY A 103 -9.41 14.23 7.96
CA GLY A 103 -9.34 15.61 8.43
C GLY A 103 -9.44 16.65 7.30
N LYS A 104 -8.67 17.74 7.39
CA LYS A 104 -8.80 18.90 6.50
C LYS A 104 -8.22 18.62 5.11
N ALA A 105 -9.07 18.31 4.14
CA ALA A 105 -8.67 17.99 2.75
C ALA A 105 -7.77 19.06 2.07
N ALA A 106 -7.99 20.34 2.36
CA ALA A 106 -7.14 21.41 1.83
C ALA A 106 -5.66 21.27 2.27
N ALA A 107 -5.42 20.82 3.50
CA ALA A 107 -4.08 20.58 4.02
C ALA A 107 -3.39 19.37 3.38
N ALA A 108 -4.14 18.44 2.77
CA ALA A 108 -3.55 17.32 2.05
C ALA A 108 -2.97 17.77 0.70
N ARG A 109 -3.72 18.60 -0.05
CA ARG A 109 -3.29 19.13 -1.35
C ARG A 109 -2.06 20.02 -1.27
N THR A 110 -1.85 20.71 -0.14
CA THR A 110 -0.64 21.50 0.07
C THR A 110 0.58 20.64 0.44
N ARG A 111 0.36 19.43 0.97
CA ARG A 111 1.43 18.54 1.45
C ARG A 111 1.88 17.52 0.42
N ALA A 112 1.00 17.06 -0.46
CA ALA A 112 1.24 15.92 -1.37
C ALA A 112 0.78 16.24 -2.79
N LEU A 113 1.64 15.93 -3.77
CA LEU A 113 1.38 16.17 -5.21
C LEU A 113 0.11 15.47 -5.72
N SER A 114 -0.12 14.23 -5.28
CA SER A 114 -1.31 13.45 -5.64
C SER A 114 -2.59 13.95 -4.97
N GLY A 115 -2.47 14.85 -3.99
CA GLY A 115 -3.56 15.27 -3.13
C GLY A 115 -3.97 14.26 -2.05
N LEU A 116 -3.35 13.07 -1.97
CA LEU A 116 -3.55 12.11 -0.89
C LEU A 116 -2.41 12.23 0.14
N ASP A 117 -2.72 12.61 1.37
CA ASP A 117 -1.72 12.75 2.45
C ASP A 117 -1.36 11.38 3.03
N PRO A 118 -0.12 10.88 2.83
CA PRO A 118 0.29 9.57 3.31
C PRO A 118 0.22 9.40 4.83
N LEU A 119 0.10 10.47 5.63
CA LEU A 119 -0.08 10.37 7.07
C LEU A 119 -1.55 10.50 7.51
N ASN A 120 -2.45 10.89 6.62
CA ASN A 120 -3.87 11.17 6.90
C ASN A 120 -4.75 10.72 5.74
N SER A 121 -4.82 9.42 5.47
CA SER A 121 -5.52 8.88 4.30
C SER A 121 -6.16 7.52 4.56
N ALA A 122 -7.19 7.18 3.80
CA ALA A 122 -7.73 5.83 3.73
C ALA A 122 -7.77 5.35 2.27
N ILE A 123 -7.37 4.09 2.06
CA ILE A 123 -7.55 3.35 0.82
C ILE A 123 -8.35 2.09 1.17
N LEU A 124 -9.57 2.00 0.65
CA LEU A 124 -10.55 0.99 1.04
C LEU A 124 -11.00 0.21 -0.19
N VAL A 125 -10.75 -1.10 -0.20
CA VAL A 125 -11.29 -2.04 -1.18
C VAL A 125 -12.63 -2.55 -0.68
N ARG A 126 -13.68 -2.33 -1.45
CA ARG A 126 -15.01 -2.91 -1.24
C ARG A 126 -15.21 -4.13 -2.13
N SER A 127 -15.58 -5.24 -1.51
CA SER A 127 -15.98 -6.49 -2.15
C SER A 127 -17.32 -6.94 -1.56
N GLY A 128 -18.42 -6.67 -2.27
CA GLY A 128 -19.78 -6.88 -1.77
C GLY A 128 -20.03 -6.10 -0.47
N ASP A 129 -20.28 -6.83 0.61
CA ASP A 129 -20.53 -6.30 1.96
C ASP A 129 -19.28 -6.26 2.84
N THR A 130 -18.11 -6.56 2.28
CA THR A 130 -16.84 -6.53 3.02
C THR A 130 -15.94 -5.38 2.56
N ILE A 131 -15.26 -4.75 3.51
CA ILE A 131 -14.19 -3.77 3.27
C ILE A 131 -12.86 -4.33 3.77
N THR A 132 -11.82 -4.21 2.94
CA THR A 132 -10.41 -4.37 3.35
C THR A 132 -9.70 -3.06 3.08
N GLY A 133 -8.90 -2.52 4.02
CA GLY A 133 -8.31 -1.21 3.83
C GLY A 133 -7.18 -0.87 4.79
N SER A 134 -6.34 0.06 4.34
CA SER A 134 -5.35 0.74 5.17
C SER A 134 -5.82 2.16 5.45
N ILE A 135 -5.78 2.55 6.71
CA ILE A 135 -6.17 3.88 7.19
C ILE A 135 -4.97 4.45 7.97
N ARG A 136 -4.52 5.65 7.62
CA ARG A 136 -3.51 6.40 8.38
C ARG A 136 -4.15 7.65 8.97
N SER A 137 -3.96 7.86 10.26
CA SER A 137 -4.41 9.06 10.99
C SER A 137 -3.26 9.59 11.83
N ASN A 138 -2.82 10.81 11.53
CA ASN A 138 -1.62 11.43 12.13
C ASN A 138 -0.40 10.50 12.12
N GLY A 139 -0.27 9.68 11.08
CA GLY A 139 0.81 8.71 10.90
C GLY A 139 0.58 7.34 11.52
N THR A 140 -0.34 7.18 12.48
CA THR A 140 -0.72 5.86 13.00
C THR A 140 -1.43 5.04 11.93
N LEU A 141 -0.96 3.83 11.68
CA LEU A 141 -1.54 2.89 10.72
C LEU A 141 -2.63 2.04 11.38
N PHE A 142 -3.74 1.88 10.68
CA PHE A 142 -4.81 0.96 11.01
C PHE A 142 -5.13 0.05 9.82
N HIS A 143 -5.28 -1.24 10.07
CA HIS A 143 -5.83 -2.20 9.12
C HIS A 143 -7.30 -2.45 9.42
N LEU A 144 -8.16 -2.32 8.41
CA LEU A 144 -9.54 -2.76 8.44
C LEU A 144 -9.66 -4.02 7.60
N ARG A 145 -10.12 -5.13 8.18
CA ARG A 145 -10.27 -6.39 7.42
C ARG A 145 -11.45 -7.24 7.89
N PRO A 146 -12.09 -8.01 7.00
CA PRO A 146 -13.11 -8.97 7.39
C PRO A 146 -12.49 -10.14 8.17
N ILE A 147 -13.30 -10.81 8.98
CA ILE A 147 -12.93 -12.02 9.71
C ILE A 147 -13.91 -13.16 9.41
N ALA A 148 -13.43 -14.41 9.46
CA ALA A 148 -14.19 -15.59 9.08
C ALA A 148 -15.51 -15.79 9.87
N GLY A 149 -15.62 -15.24 11.08
CA GLY A 149 -16.84 -15.26 11.90
C GLY A 149 -17.90 -14.21 11.54
N GLY A 150 -17.66 -13.40 10.50
CA GLY A 150 -18.51 -12.26 10.13
C GLY A 150 -18.09 -10.95 10.79
N GLY A 151 -18.44 -9.84 10.15
CA GLY A 151 -18.00 -8.50 10.54
C GLY A 151 -16.53 -8.23 10.21
N HIS A 152 -15.97 -7.21 10.86
CA HIS A 152 -14.62 -6.71 10.60
C HIS A 152 -13.85 -6.50 11.88
N VAL A 153 -12.53 -6.41 11.74
CA VAL A 153 -11.65 -5.89 12.76
C VAL A 153 -10.94 -4.65 12.25
N LEU A 154 -10.89 -3.63 13.11
CA LEU A 154 -10.00 -2.48 12.98
C LEU A 154 -8.82 -2.71 13.92
N VAL A 155 -7.61 -2.67 13.38
CA VAL A 155 -6.38 -3.04 14.07
C VAL A 155 -5.43 -1.87 13.98
N GLU A 156 -5.04 -1.29 15.11
CA GLU A 156 -3.88 -0.39 15.16
C GLU A 156 -2.60 -1.22 14.98
N VAL A 157 -1.70 -0.74 14.12
CA VAL A 157 -0.44 -1.42 13.80
C VAL A 157 0.73 -0.69 14.44
N ASP A 158 1.47 -1.37 15.31
CA ASP A 158 2.75 -0.89 15.84
C ASP A 158 3.87 -1.17 14.82
N GLU A 159 4.11 -0.20 13.93
CA GLU A 159 5.13 -0.28 12.88
C GLU A 159 6.55 -0.53 13.42
N ARG A 160 6.82 -0.29 14.72
CA ARG A 160 8.12 -0.56 15.37
C ARG A 160 8.37 -2.05 15.62
N ARG A 161 7.30 -2.84 15.62
CA ARG A 161 7.31 -4.27 15.93
C ARG A 161 6.98 -5.13 14.70
N MET A 162 6.88 -4.51 13.53
CA MET A 162 6.82 -5.22 12.26
C MET A 162 8.10 -6.06 12.07
N PRO A 163 8.04 -7.18 11.35
CA PRO A 163 9.22 -7.97 11.01
C PRO A 163 10.31 -7.13 10.32
N ALA A 164 11.55 -7.63 10.37
CA ALA A 164 12.63 -7.06 9.55
C ALA A 164 12.26 -7.12 8.06
N GLU A 165 12.77 -6.20 7.25
CA GLU A 165 12.37 -6.13 5.84
C GLU A 165 12.78 -7.40 5.08
N HIS A 166 14.02 -7.87 5.29
CA HIS A 166 14.60 -9.04 4.62
C HIS A 166 15.65 -9.76 5.50
N PRO A 167 16.12 -10.97 5.12
CA PRO A 167 17.23 -11.65 5.78
C PRO A 167 18.57 -10.93 5.66
N ALA A 168 19.52 -11.23 6.56
CA ALA A 168 20.83 -10.58 6.61
C ALA A 168 21.70 -10.81 5.36
N ASP A 169 21.46 -11.91 4.65
CA ASP A 169 22.12 -12.27 3.39
C ASP A 169 21.60 -11.47 2.18
N TYR A 170 20.68 -10.52 2.36
CA TYR A 170 20.21 -9.65 1.29
C TYR A 170 21.33 -8.93 0.53
N ALA A 171 22.41 -8.55 1.22
CA ALA A 171 23.60 -7.95 0.58
C ALA A 171 24.26 -8.88 -0.45
N LEU A 172 23.94 -10.18 -0.42
CA LEU A 172 24.40 -11.21 -1.33
C LEU A 172 23.40 -11.51 -2.46
N LEU A 173 22.25 -10.81 -2.52
CA LEU A 173 21.31 -10.98 -3.61
C LEU A 173 22.00 -10.71 -4.97
N PRO A 174 21.69 -11.52 -5.99
CA PRO A 174 22.24 -11.30 -7.31
C PRO A 174 21.82 -9.92 -7.83
N THR A 175 22.76 -9.20 -8.41
CA THR A 175 22.47 -7.96 -9.14
C THR A 175 22.35 -8.31 -10.62
N VAL A 176 21.19 -8.02 -11.21
CA VAL A 176 20.90 -8.24 -12.63
C VAL A 176 20.96 -6.90 -13.33
N GLN A 177 21.88 -6.77 -14.29
CA GLN A 177 21.91 -5.58 -15.14
C GLN A 177 20.70 -5.60 -16.09
N MET A 178 19.75 -4.70 -15.85
CA MET A 178 18.57 -4.56 -16.70
C MET A 178 18.92 -3.70 -17.93
N PRO A 179 18.47 -4.08 -19.15
CA PRO A 179 18.52 -3.20 -20.31
C PRO A 179 17.89 -1.85 -19.97
N GLN A 180 18.68 -0.79 -20.12
CA GLN A 180 18.22 0.57 -19.86
C GLN A 180 17.44 1.07 -21.07
N SER A 181 16.22 1.53 -20.83
CA SER A 181 15.62 2.53 -21.72
C SER A 181 16.48 3.77 -21.54
N VAL A 182 17.07 4.33 -22.60
CA VAL A 182 18.05 5.43 -22.55
C VAL A 182 17.38 6.74 -22.08
N ILE A 183 16.99 6.83 -20.81
CA ILE A 183 16.50 8.04 -20.15
C ILE A 183 17.50 8.44 -19.06
N ASP A 184 18.80 8.39 -19.39
CA ASP A 184 19.87 8.83 -18.50
C ASP A 184 20.04 10.37 -18.52
N GLU A 185 19.34 11.07 -19.42
CA GLU A 185 19.30 12.53 -19.40
C GLU A 185 18.44 13.01 -18.23
N ARG A 186 19.11 13.57 -17.21
CA ARG A 186 18.46 14.63 -16.42
C ARG A 186 18.04 15.70 -17.42
N VAL A 187 16.76 15.73 -17.77
CA VAL A 187 16.16 16.93 -18.36
C VAL A 187 16.41 18.04 -17.34
N THR A 188 17.36 18.91 -17.69
CA THR A 188 17.91 20.01 -16.89
C THR A 188 16.85 20.68 -16.02
N ALA A 189 17.05 20.78 -14.70
CA ALA A 189 16.31 21.61 -13.72
C ALA A 189 14.76 21.68 -13.82
N ALA A 190 14.12 20.92 -14.70
CA ALA A 190 12.75 21.04 -15.14
C ALA A 190 12.06 19.70 -14.93
N GLY A 191 11.81 19.37 -13.66
CA GLY A 191 11.02 18.20 -13.23
C GLY A 191 11.63 16.84 -13.60
N ALA A 192 11.54 15.87 -12.69
CA ALA A 192 11.71 14.48 -13.12
C ALA A 192 10.61 14.13 -14.12
N SER A 193 10.95 13.92 -15.39
CA SER A 193 10.02 13.33 -16.33
C SER A 193 9.66 11.93 -15.86
N SER A 194 8.38 11.56 -15.93
CA SER A 194 7.98 10.18 -15.74
C SER A 194 8.25 9.33 -16.99
N GLY A 195 8.71 9.93 -18.11
CA GLY A 195 8.83 9.24 -19.39
C GLY A 195 7.49 8.72 -19.91
N SER A 196 7.52 7.83 -20.90
CA SER A 196 6.30 7.16 -21.38
C SER A 196 5.70 6.28 -20.28
N PRO A 197 4.38 6.35 -20.01
CA PRO A 197 3.74 5.44 -19.06
C PRO A 197 3.91 3.97 -19.46
N ALA A 198 3.99 3.08 -18.47
CA ALA A 198 4.06 1.63 -18.69
C ALA A 198 3.11 0.90 -17.74
N THR A 199 2.52 -0.21 -18.21
CA THR A 199 1.70 -1.09 -17.37
C THR A 199 2.53 -2.31 -17.00
N ILE A 200 2.71 -2.57 -15.71
CA ILE A 200 3.34 -3.79 -15.21
C ILE A 200 2.23 -4.72 -14.71
N ARG A 201 2.12 -5.89 -15.33
CA ARG A 201 1.10 -6.90 -15.01
C ARG A 201 1.63 -7.87 -13.96
N VAL A 202 0.91 -8.06 -12.87
CA VAL A 202 1.36 -8.88 -11.73
C VAL A 202 0.43 -10.06 -11.53
N LEU A 203 0.98 -11.28 -11.51
CA LEU A 203 0.30 -12.48 -11.01
C LEU A 203 0.61 -12.60 -9.53
N VAL A 204 -0.44 -12.66 -8.71
CA VAL A 204 -0.29 -12.85 -7.27
C VAL A 204 -0.83 -14.22 -6.88
N VAL A 205 0.00 -15.01 -6.21
CA VAL A 205 -0.34 -16.36 -5.76
C VAL A 205 -0.29 -16.38 -4.24
N ALA A 206 -1.36 -16.79 -3.58
CA ALA A 206 -1.37 -16.94 -2.12
C ALA A 206 -1.33 -18.43 -1.72
N THR A 207 -0.52 -18.78 -0.73
CA THR A 207 -0.59 -20.13 -0.15
C THR A 207 -1.91 -20.28 0.62
N ASN A 208 -2.45 -21.50 0.66
CA ASN A 208 -3.63 -21.78 1.48
C ASN A 208 -3.40 -21.46 2.98
N LYS A 209 -2.14 -21.58 3.45
CA LYS A 209 -1.75 -21.19 4.80
C LYS A 209 -1.88 -19.68 5.01
N ALA A 210 -1.42 -18.84 4.08
CA ALA A 210 -1.60 -17.39 4.13
C ALA A 210 -3.08 -16.99 4.10
N VAL A 211 -3.88 -17.60 3.23
CA VAL A 211 -5.33 -17.34 3.14
C VAL A 211 -6.02 -17.66 4.48
N THR A 212 -5.74 -18.83 5.05
CA THR A 212 -6.31 -19.27 6.34
C THR A 212 -5.87 -18.35 7.48
N SER A 213 -4.61 -17.93 7.45
CA SER A 213 -4.00 -17.07 8.47
C SER A 213 -4.55 -15.66 8.48
N TYR A 214 -4.75 -15.09 7.29
CA TYR A 214 -5.41 -13.80 7.12
C TYR A 214 -6.87 -13.86 7.60
N GLY A 215 -7.56 -14.97 7.32
CA GLY A 215 -8.90 -15.25 7.83
C GLY A 215 -10.01 -14.37 7.24
N GLY A 216 -9.71 -13.62 6.18
CA GLY A 216 -10.62 -12.75 5.45
C GLY A 216 -10.50 -12.92 3.94
N ASN A 217 -11.05 -11.99 3.17
CA ASN A 217 -10.93 -12.01 1.71
C ASN A 217 -9.51 -11.63 1.26
N MET A 218 -8.64 -12.64 1.07
CA MET A 218 -7.25 -12.46 0.64
C MET A 218 -7.15 -11.72 -0.71
N GLN A 219 -8.08 -11.94 -1.63
CA GLN A 219 -8.09 -11.21 -2.90
C GLN A 219 -8.27 -9.70 -2.70
N SER A 220 -9.08 -9.27 -1.74
CA SER A 220 -9.20 -7.84 -1.39
C SER A 220 -7.92 -7.25 -0.77
N LEU A 221 -7.15 -8.05 -0.02
CA LEU A 221 -5.82 -7.64 0.46
C LEU A 221 -4.84 -7.44 -0.71
N VAL A 222 -4.85 -8.37 -1.67
CA VAL A 222 -4.02 -8.27 -2.89
C VAL A 222 -4.42 -7.05 -3.73
N GLN A 223 -5.72 -6.81 -3.92
CA GLN A 223 -6.22 -5.62 -4.62
C GLN A 223 -5.80 -4.33 -3.89
N LEU A 224 -5.80 -4.32 -2.56
CA LEU A 224 -5.32 -3.19 -1.76
C LEU A 224 -3.81 -2.98 -1.96
N ALA A 225 -3.01 -4.04 -1.99
CA ALA A 225 -1.56 -3.94 -2.23
C ALA A 225 -1.24 -3.35 -3.61
N VAL A 226 -2.00 -3.73 -4.64
CA VAL A 226 -1.89 -3.14 -5.99
C VAL A 226 -2.32 -1.67 -5.98
N ALA A 227 -3.43 -1.34 -5.32
CA ALA A 227 -3.93 0.03 -5.17
C ALA A 227 -2.89 0.95 -4.50
N GLU A 228 -2.29 0.49 -3.41
CA GLU A 228 -1.26 1.21 -2.69
C GLU A 228 0.02 1.36 -3.51
N SER A 229 0.42 0.33 -4.25
CA SER A 229 1.57 0.40 -5.18
C SER A 229 1.37 1.48 -6.24
N ASN A 230 0.18 1.52 -6.86
CA ASN A 230 -0.20 2.56 -7.82
C ASN A 230 -0.24 3.96 -7.21
N GLN A 231 -0.70 4.07 -5.96
CA GLN A 231 -0.67 5.33 -5.25
C GLN A 231 0.77 5.79 -4.98
N GLY A 232 1.69 4.88 -4.65
CA GLY A 232 3.12 5.18 -4.50
C GLY A 232 3.77 5.67 -5.78
N TYR A 233 3.47 5.03 -6.92
CA TYR A 233 3.94 5.48 -8.24
C TYR A 233 3.38 6.86 -8.61
N THR A 234 2.11 7.11 -8.31
CA THR A 234 1.46 8.42 -8.53
C THR A 234 2.08 9.50 -7.66
N ASN A 235 2.23 9.23 -6.37
CA ASN A 235 2.85 10.13 -5.39
C ASN A 235 4.25 10.58 -5.82
N SER A 236 4.98 9.71 -6.52
CA SER A 236 6.39 9.90 -6.80
C SER A 236 6.67 10.24 -8.26
N ASN A 237 5.65 10.43 -9.11
CA ASN A 237 5.78 10.69 -10.54
C ASN A 237 6.59 9.63 -11.33
N VAL A 238 6.29 8.34 -11.11
CA VAL A 238 6.99 7.24 -11.78
C VAL A 238 6.36 6.88 -13.14
N GLY A 239 5.04 7.08 -13.28
CA GLY A 239 4.31 6.72 -14.50
C GLY A 239 4.26 5.21 -14.76
N ILE A 240 4.07 4.42 -13.70
CA ILE A 240 3.75 2.99 -13.77
C ILE A 240 2.29 2.81 -13.36
N THR A 241 1.57 1.99 -14.13
CA THR A 241 0.31 1.39 -13.71
C THR A 241 0.54 -0.09 -13.43
N MET A 242 0.48 -0.48 -12.18
CA MET A 242 0.44 -1.88 -11.79
C MET A 242 -0.98 -2.43 -12.02
N GLN A 243 -1.08 -3.51 -12.76
CA GLN A 243 -2.34 -4.21 -13.02
C GLN A 243 -2.28 -5.61 -12.44
N LEU A 244 -3.30 -5.98 -11.65
CA LEU A 244 -3.46 -7.37 -11.22
C LEU A 244 -3.87 -8.21 -12.44
N ALA A 245 -2.93 -8.99 -12.96
CA ALA A 245 -3.15 -9.87 -14.11
C ALA A 245 -3.94 -11.12 -13.73
N GLY A 246 -3.76 -11.58 -12.50
CA GLY A 246 -4.45 -12.72 -11.93
C GLY A 246 -4.21 -12.82 -10.42
N TYR A 247 -5.15 -13.47 -9.75
CA TYR A 247 -5.02 -13.93 -8.37
C TYR A 247 -5.41 -15.40 -8.33
N GLU A 248 -4.55 -16.24 -7.75
CA GLU A 248 -4.83 -17.66 -7.53
C GLU A 248 -4.29 -18.13 -6.18
N THR A 249 -4.77 -19.28 -5.72
CA THR A 249 -4.25 -19.93 -4.52
C THR A 249 -3.51 -21.20 -4.88
N THR A 250 -2.52 -21.55 -4.06
CA THR A 250 -1.75 -22.78 -4.21
C THR A 250 -1.84 -23.67 -2.98
N ASN A 251 -1.85 -24.98 -3.20
CA ASN A 251 -1.75 -26.00 -2.15
C ASN A 251 -0.29 -26.24 -1.70
N TYR A 252 0.67 -25.47 -2.21
CA TYR A 252 2.06 -25.49 -1.76
C TYR A 252 2.14 -25.33 -0.23
N THR A 253 2.85 -26.26 0.39
CA THR A 253 3.19 -26.20 1.83
C THR A 253 4.45 -25.38 2.00
N GLU A 254 4.31 -24.22 2.64
CA GLU A 254 5.44 -23.36 3.02
C GLU A 254 6.51 -24.12 3.78
N SER A 255 7.77 -23.94 3.39
CA SER A 255 8.92 -24.59 4.03
C SER A 255 9.27 -23.97 5.39
N GLY A 256 8.81 -22.74 5.63
CA GLY A 256 9.23 -21.92 6.77
C GLY A 256 10.47 -21.07 6.49
N ASP A 257 11.04 -21.14 5.27
CA ASP A 257 12.20 -20.38 4.84
C ASP A 257 11.91 -19.59 3.55
N PHE A 258 12.14 -18.28 3.59
CA PHE A 258 11.86 -17.38 2.45
C PHE A 258 12.67 -17.74 1.21
N ASN A 259 13.96 -18.08 1.36
CA ASN A 259 14.83 -18.42 0.24
C ASN A 259 14.34 -19.68 -0.49
N THR A 260 13.96 -20.70 0.27
CA THR A 260 13.42 -21.97 -0.23
C THR A 260 12.07 -21.75 -0.92
N ASP A 261 11.15 -21.04 -0.27
CA ASP A 261 9.81 -20.79 -0.82
C ASP A 261 9.87 -19.94 -2.11
N LEU A 262 10.71 -18.90 -2.15
CA LEU A 262 10.92 -18.10 -3.36
C LEU A 262 11.62 -18.88 -4.48
N THR A 263 12.60 -19.73 -4.13
CA THR A 263 13.29 -20.56 -5.13
C THR A 263 12.33 -21.53 -5.79
N ARG A 264 11.46 -22.18 -5.01
CA ARG A 264 10.42 -23.09 -5.52
C ARG A 264 9.34 -22.37 -6.31
N PHE A 265 9.00 -21.13 -5.93
CA PHE A 265 8.06 -20.31 -6.70
C PHE A 265 8.61 -19.93 -8.08
N ARG A 266 9.91 -19.64 -8.15
CA ARG A 266 10.60 -19.30 -9.41
C ARG A 266 10.94 -20.54 -10.25
N GLY A 267 11.10 -21.71 -9.63
CA GLY A 267 11.37 -22.98 -10.30
C GLY A 267 10.25 -23.36 -11.27
N THR A 268 10.60 -23.82 -12.48
CA THR A 268 9.64 -24.12 -13.56
C THR A 268 9.34 -25.61 -13.72
N SER A 269 10.10 -26.48 -13.04
CA SER A 269 10.07 -27.93 -13.24
C SER A 269 10.59 -28.68 -12.01
N ASP A 270 10.37 -28.12 -10.82
CA ASP A 270 10.87 -28.70 -9.56
C ASP A 270 9.81 -29.48 -8.79
N GLY A 271 8.58 -29.54 -9.32
CA GLY A 271 7.46 -30.31 -8.80
C GLY A 271 6.66 -29.61 -7.70
N TYR A 272 6.96 -28.35 -7.36
CA TYR A 272 6.22 -27.63 -6.31
C TYR A 272 5.12 -26.73 -6.85
N MET A 273 5.48 -25.79 -7.73
CA MET A 273 4.59 -24.71 -8.17
C MET A 273 4.63 -24.49 -9.69
N ASP A 274 5.04 -25.53 -10.44
CA ASP A 274 5.28 -25.46 -11.89
C ASP A 274 4.08 -24.92 -12.69
N SER A 275 2.85 -25.23 -12.26
CA SER A 275 1.62 -24.78 -12.94
C SER A 275 1.46 -23.25 -12.95
N ILE A 276 2.05 -22.54 -11.98
CA ILE A 276 1.97 -21.08 -11.87
C ILE A 276 2.63 -20.41 -13.08
N HIS A 277 3.63 -21.04 -13.71
CA HIS A 277 4.26 -20.49 -14.92
C HIS A 277 3.32 -20.53 -16.13
N THR A 278 2.43 -21.54 -16.19
CA THR A 278 1.34 -21.57 -17.18
C THR A 278 0.35 -20.44 -16.92
N SER A 279 -0.08 -20.23 -15.66
CA SER A 279 -0.93 -19.10 -15.27
C SER A 279 -0.29 -17.75 -15.59
N ARG A 280 1.01 -17.61 -15.34
CA ARG A 280 1.78 -16.38 -15.62
C ARG A 280 1.81 -16.08 -17.12
N ASN A 281 1.99 -17.10 -17.95
CA ASN A 281 1.97 -16.93 -19.41
C ASN A 281 0.56 -16.64 -19.93
N SER A 282 -0.48 -17.34 -19.45
CA SER A 282 -1.86 -17.16 -19.93
C SER A 282 -2.45 -15.81 -19.55
N THR A 283 -2.01 -15.25 -18.43
CA THR A 283 -2.40 -13.91 -17.97
C THR A 283 -1.47 -12.81 -18.45
N ALA A 284 -0.40 -13.14 -19.21
CA ALA A 284 0.65 -12.22 -19.61
C ALA A 284 1.17 -11.37 -18.43
N ALA A 285 1.53 -12.04 -17.34
CA ALA A 285 2.01 -11.38 -16.13
C ALA A 285 3.55 -11.22 -16.15
N ASP A 286 3.99 -9.96 -16.10
CA ASP A 286 5.39 -9.56 -16.07
C ASP A 286 6.09 -9.96 -14.78
N VAL A 287 5.40 -9.92 -13.65
CA VAL A 287 5.95 -10.19 -12.32
C VAL A 287 5.08 -11.21 -11.58
N GLY A 288 5.72 -12.17 -10.90
CA GLY A 288 5.05 -13.08 -9.97
C GLY A 288 5.29 -12.68 -8.51
N VAL A 289 4.26 -12.65 -7.68
CA VAL A 289 4.41 -12.45 -6.23
C VAL A 289 3.73 -13.57 -5.45
N LEU A 290 4.47 -14.23 -4.56
CA LEU A 290 3.96 -15.22 -3.64
C LEU A 290 3.62 -14.56 -2.29
N ILE A 291 2.37 -14.69 -1.86
CA ILE A 291 1.93 -14.28 -0.53
C ILE A 291 2.00 -15.49 0.41
N ILE A 292 2.83 -15.38 1.45
CA ILE A 292 3.09 -16.45 2.42
C ILE A 292 2.77 -16.02 3.85
N ASP A 293 2.69 -17.00 4.75
CA ASP A 293 2.55 -16.83 6.19
C ASP A 293 3.85 -17.14 6.94
N ASN A 294 4.86 -16.29 6.69
CA ASN A 294 6.15 -16.36 7.33
C ASN A 294 6.54 -14.99 7.88
N SER A 295 6.48 -14.84 9.20
CA SER A 295 6.78 -13.57 9.88
C SER A 295 8.26 -13.36 10.17
N ALA A 296 9.17 -14.19 9.63
CA ALA A 296 10.60 -13.98 9.79
C ALA A 296 11.05 -12.64 9.18
N TYR A 297 10.48 -12.29 8.03
CA TYR A 297 10.74 -11.06 7.28
C TYR A 297 9.46 -10.54 6.63
N CYS A 298 9.47 -9.30 6.17
CA CYS A 298 8.35 -8.75 5.42
C CYS A 298 8.36 -9.17 3.94
N GLY A 299 9.53 -9.45 3.36
CA GLY A 299 9.61 -9.91 1.98
C GLY A 299 11.00 -10.36 1.56
N LEU A 300 11.04 -10.93 0.35
CA LEU A 300 12.27 -11.25 -0.36
C LEU A 300 12.03 -11.21 -1.87
N ALA A 301 12.73 -10.32 -2.56
CA ALA A 301 12.86 -10.35 -4.01
C ALA A 301 13.97 -11.31 -4.46
N SER A 302 13.88 -11.81 -5.68
CA SER A 302 14.88 -12.71 -6.27
C SER A 302 16.25 -12.08 -6.53
N GLY A 303 16.33 -10.76 -6.54
CA GLY A 303 17.54 -10.01 -6.87
C GLY A 303 17.32 -8.50 -6.92
N ILE A 304 18.42 -7.78 -7.18
CA ILE A 304 18.41 -6.34 -7.49
C ILE A 304 18.47 -6.18 -9.00
N GLY A 305 17.34 -5.82 -9.57
CA GLY A 305 17.05 -5.98 -10.99
C GLY A 305 16.58 -7.40 -11.29
N SER A 306 15.95 -7.57 -12.45
CA SER A 306 15.39 -8.88 -12.84
C SER A 306 15.38 -9.06 -14.36
N THR A 307 15.19 -10.32 -14.76
CA THR A 307 14.84 -10.74 -16.12
C THR A 307 13.44 -11.35 -16.11
N ALA A 308 12.89 -11.59 -17.30
CA ALA A 308 11.61 -12.29 -17.45
C ALA A 308 11.55 -13.63 -16.70
N ALA A 309 12.68 -14.34 -16.58
CA ALA A 309 12.79 -15.61 -15.85
C ALA A 309 12.93 -15.45 -14.33
N THR A 310 13.37 -14.28 -13.86
CA THR A 310 13.71 -14.05 -12.44
C THR A 310 12.80 -13.06 -11.73
N ALA A 311 11.86 -12.40 -12.42
CA ALA A 311 10.93 -11.41 -11.85
C ALA A 311 9.88 -12.02 -10.90
N PHE A 312 10.34 -12.47 -9.73
CA PHE A 312 9.57 -13.13 -8.68
C PHE A 312 9.96 -12.60 -7.30
N ALA A 313 8.97 -12.43 -6.42
CA ALA A 313 9.17 -12.08 -5.03
C ALA A 313 8.23 -12.88 -4.10
N ALA A 314 8.58 -12.97 -2.82
CA ALA A 314 7.73 -13.49 -1.76
C ALA A 314 7.48 -12.40 -0.71
N VAL A 315 6.26 -12.32 -0.19
CA VAL A 315 5.83 -11.26 0.74
C VAL A 315 5.03 -11.88 1.89
N TYR A 316 5.34 -11.49 3.12
CA TYR A 316 4.51 -11.81 4.27
C TYR A 316 3.21 -11.01 4.21
N TRP A 317 2.07 -11.71 4.28
CA TRP A 317 0.75 -11.09 4.05
C TRP A 317 0.47 -9.88 4.96
N ASP A 318 0.91 -9.87 6.22
CA ASP A 318 0.62 -8.78 7.17
C ASP A 318 1.50 -7.53 6.92
N CYS A 319 2.59 -7.66 6.14
CA CYS A 319 3.41 -6.53 5.68
C CYS A 319 3.00 -6.00 4.30
N ALA A 320 2.13 -6.71 3.57
CA ALA A 320 1.86 -6.44 2.17
C ALA A 320 1.26 -5.03 1.93
N THR A 321 0.37 -4.59 2.82
CA THR A 321 -0.37 -3.32 2.74
C THR A 321 -0.08 -2.43 3.94
N GLY A 322 -0.19 -1.11 3.78
CA GLY A 322 0.04 -0.10 4.82
C GLY A 322 1.53 0.09 5.18
N TYR A 323 2.27 -1.02 5.22
CA TYR A 323 3.73 -1.09 5.36
C TYR A 323 4.46 -1.20 4.00
N TYR A 324 3.70 -1.42 2.92
CA TYR A 324 4.10 -1.35 1.52
C TYR A 324 5.16 -2.36 1.07
N SER A 325 5.31 -3.50 1.76
CA SER A 325 6.32 -4.50 1.39
C SER A 325 6.04 -5.13 0.02
N PHE A 326 4.78 -5.21 -0.41
CA PHE A 326 4.45 -5.67 -1.76
C PHE A 326 5.10 -4.81 -2.85
N ALA A 327 5.00 -3.48 -2.72
CA ALA A 327 5.65 -2.54 -3.64
C ALA A 327 7.17 -2.56 -3.48
N HIS A 328 7.66 -2.67 -2.24
CA HIS A 328 9.08 -2.73 -1.91
C HIS A 328 9.81 -3.86 -2.65
N GLU A 329 9.29 -5.09 -2.58
CA GLU A 329 9.93 -6.23 -3.24
C GLU A 329 9.90 -6.10 -4.76
N ILE A 330 8.81 -5.57 -5.34
CA ILE A 330 8.75 -5.27 -6.79
C ILE A 330 9.73 -4.15 -7.17
N GLY A 331 10.02 -3.23 -6.24
CA GLY A 331 11.07 -2.22 -6.38
C GLY A 331 12.46 -2.85 -6.54
N HIS A 332 12.79 -3.86 -5.74
CA HIS A 332 14.05 -4.60 -5.89
C HIS A 332 14.17 -5.26 -7.26
N LEU A 333 13.09 -5.87 -7.78
CA LEU A 333 13.07 -6.43 -9.13
C LEU A 333 13.30 -5.38 -10.24
N GLN A 334 13.08 -4.10 -9.93
CA GLN A 334 13.36 -2.95 -10.78
C GLN A 334 14.70 -2.26 -10.44
N SER A 335 15.57 -2.90 -9.66
CA SER A 335 16.89 -2.41 -9.24
C SER A 335 16.90 -1.31 -8.17
N ALA A 336 15.76 -1.01 -7.54
CA ALA A 336 15.74 -0.09 -6.40
C ALA A 336 16.42 -0.75 -5.18
N ARG A 337 17.17 0.03 -4.41
CA ARG A 337 17.89 -0.40 -3.20
C ARG A 337 17.37 0.32 -1.96
N HIS A 338 17.75 -0.21 -0.80
CA HIS A 338 17.50 0.47 0.47
C HIS A 338 18.22 1.79 0.57
N ASP A 339 17.89 2.58 1.59
CA ASP A 339 18.61 3.81 1.86
C ASP A 339 20.10 3.56 2.13
N VAL A 340 20.93 4.56 1.83
CA VAL A 340 22.40 4.48 1.86
C VAL A 340 22.97 4.04 3.22
N ALA A 341 22.29 4.35 4.32
CA ALA A 341 22.75 3.98 5.65
C ALA A 341 22.60 2.47 5.93
N THR A 342 21.72 1.79 5.18
CA THR A 342 21.49 0.34 5.27
C THR A 342 22.17 -0.42 4.14
N ASP A 343 22.15 0.12 2.92
CA ASP A 343 22.81 -0.47 1.75
C ASP A 343 23.67 0.59 1.07
N SER A 344 24.99 0.49 1.24
CA SER A 344 25.96 1.43 0.64
C SER A 344 26.39 1.03 -0.78
N SER A 345 25.80 -0.03 -1.36
CA SER A 345 26.15 -0.49 -2.71
C SER A 345 25.71 0.51 -3.77
N THR A 346 26.64 0.94 -4.62
CA THR A 346 26.35 1.88 -5.71
C THR A 346 25.95 1.21 -7.02
N SER A 347 25.76 -0.11 -7.03
CA SER A 347 25.47 -0.91 -8.23
C SER A 347 24.06 -1.49 -8.17
N PRO A 348 23.21 -1.40 -9.20
CA PRO A 348 23.54 -0.91 -10.53
C PRO A 348 23.43 0.62 -10.67
N TYR A 349 22.83 1.30 -9.68
CA TYR A 349 22.65 2.75 -9.69
C TYR A 349 23.10 3.37 -8.36
N ALA A 350 24.12 4.23 -8.40
CA ALA A 350 24.63 4.93 -7.20
C ALA A 350 23.59 5.83 -6.53
N TYR A 351 22.58 6.26 -7.29
CA TYR A 351 21.46 7.07 -6.82
C TYR A 351 20.23 6.23 -6.44
N GLY A 352 20.25 4.91 -6.67
CA GLY A 352 19.08 4.05 -6.63
C GLY A 352 18.64 3.62 -5.23
N HIS A 353 18.67 4.53 -4.25
CA HIS A 353 18.39 4.21 -2.86
C HIS A 353 17.11 4.86 -2.34
N GLY A 354 16.55 4.25 -1.29
CA GLY A 354 15.54 4.89 -0.45
C GLY A 354 16.07 6.16 0.24
N TYR A 355 15.15 6.97 0.75
CA TYR A 355 15.45 8.20 1.49
C TYR A 355 14.84 8.18 2.89
N ARG A 356 15.62 8.64 3.88
CA ARG A 356 15.18 8.98 5.24
C ARG A 356 15.37 10.47 5.46
N TYR A 357 14.33 11.15 5.95
CA TYR A 357 14.46 12.54 6.41
C TYR A 357 14.63 12.55 7.92
N GLY A 358 15.88 12.36 8.36
CA GLY A 358 16.20 12.21 9.79
C GLY A 358 15.36 11.09 10.44
N ASN A 359 14.71 11.42 11.55
CA ASN A 359 13.75 10.55 12.24
C ASN A 359 12.29 10.93 11.96
N SER A 360 12.03 11.82 11.00
CA SER A 360 10.67 12.32 10.75
C SER A 360 9.84 11.38 9.89
N TRP A 361 10.40 10.88 8.79
CA TRP A 361 9.72 9.94 7.89
C TRP A 361 10.73 9.30 6.93
N ARG A 362 10.28 8.24 6.25
CA ARG A 362 11.07 7.48 5.27
C ARG A 362 10.25 7.08 4.04
N THR A 363 10.91 6.89 2.90
CA THR A 363 10.31 6.37 1.66
C THR A 363 10.17 4.84 1.68
N ILE A 364 9.46 4.25 0.71
CA ILE A 364 9.17 2.80 0.60
C ILE A 364 10.42 1.93 0.75
N MET A 365 11.51 2.28 0.06
CA MET A 365 12.74 1.48 0.10
C MET A 365 13.61 1.75 1.33
N ALA A 366 13.33 2.79 2.11
CA ALA A 366 14.15 3.07 3.28
C ALA A 366 13.73 2.17 4.45
N TYR A 367 14.74 1.73 5.21
CA TYR A 367 14.59 1.01 6.47
C TYR A 367 14.12 1.94 7.59
N ASN A 368 13.64 1.36 8.70
CA ASN A 368 13.12 2.16 9.82
C ASN A 368 14.23 3.02 10.44
N CYS A 369 13.85 4.21 10.91
CA CYS A 369 14.77 5.13 11.56
C CYS A 369 15.09 4.64 13.00
N THR A 370 16.20 5.12 13.57
CA THR A 370 16.66 4.68 14.91
C THR A 370 15.62 4.92 16.00
N SER A 371 14.90 6.06 15.96
CA SER A 371 13.81 6.35 16.91
C SER A 371 12.43 5.92 16.39
N SER A 372 12.39 5.11 15.33
CA SER A 372 11.24 4.87 14.47
C SER A 372 10.72 6.10 13.74
N CYS A 373 10.30 5.91 12.49
CA CYS A 373 9.68 6.96 11.68
C CYS A 373 8.63 6.34 10.74
N PRO A 374 7.51 7.04 10.47
CA PRO A 374 6.51 6.59 9.52
C PRO A 374 7.09 6.33 8.13
N ARG A 375 6.70 5.22 7.51
CA ARG A 375 6.96 4.96 6.10
C ARG A 375 5.89 5.62 5.26
N LEU A 376 6.27 6.60 4.46
CA LEU A 376 5.37 7.24 3.50
C LEU A 376 5.30 6.41 2.23
N ASN A 377 4.10 6.34 1.63
CA ASN A 377 3.89 5.70 0.34
C ASN A 377 4.48 6.53 -0.82
N TYR A 378 5.80 6.67 -0.82
CA TYR A 378 6.58 7.44 -1.79
C TYR A 378 7.86 6.67 -2.10
N TRP A 379 8.25 6.70 -3.36
CA TRP A 379 9.59 6.39 -3.82
C TRP A 379 10.46 7.65 -3.69
N SER A 380 11.75 7.46 -3.44
CA SER A 380 12.66 8.59 -3.34
C SER A 380 12.73 9.35 -4.67
N ASN A 381 12.53 10.65 -4.61
CA ASN A 381 12.53 11.55 -5.77
C ASN A 381 12.87 12.97 -5.31
N PRO A 382 14.02 13.55 -5.70
CA PRO A 382 14.43 14.90 -5.30
C PRO A 382 13.54 16.01 -5.91
N ASN A 383 12.77 15.71 -6.95
CA ASN A 383 11.92 16.68 -7.66
C ASN A 383 10.47 16.71 -7.14
N VAL A 384 10.12 15.83 -6.20
CA VAL A 384 8.83 15.84 -5.51
C VAL A 384 9.08 16.17 -4.05
N SER A 385 8.19 16.94 -3.43
CA SER A 385 8.28 17.30 -2.02
C SER A 385 7.08 16.79 -1.23
N TYR A 386 7.33 16.41 0.03
CA TYR A 386 6.28 16.22 1.03
C TYR A 386 6.41 17.32 2.09
N ASN A 387 5.34 18.09 2.29
CA ASN A 387 5.33 19.21 3.24
C ASN A 387 6.51 20.19 3.03
N GLY A 388 6.84 20.48 1.77
CA GLY A 388 7.94 21.38 1.37
C GLY A 388 9.34 20.78 1.46
N VAL A 389 9.50 19.53 1.89
CA VAL A 389 10.79 18.84 1.96
C VAL A 389 10.95 17.90 0.77
N PRO A 390 12.05 17.98 -0.02
CA PRO A 390 12.33 17.03 -1.09
C PRO A 390 12.32 15.58 -0.62
N MET A 391 11.73 14.70 -1.43
CA MET A 391 11.58 13.27 -1.12
C MET A 391 12.81 12.45 -1.48
N GLY A 392 13.98 13.06 -1.63
CA GLY A 392 15.20 12.37 -2.04
C GLY A 392 16.37 13.30 -2.31
N ASN A 393 17.47 12.71 -2.77
CA ASN A 393 18.65 13.42 -3.25
C ASN A 393 19.05 12.84 -4.61
N ALA A 394 19.24 13.70 -5.60
CA ALA A 394 19.54 13.31 -6.96
C ALA A 394 20.88 12.55 -7.15
N SER A 395 21.79 12.58 -6.17
CA SER A 395 23.05 11.81 -6.22
C SER A 395 22.97 10.43 -5.59
N THR A 396 22.10 10.25 -4.59
CA THR A 396 22.12 9.06 -3.73
C THR A 396 20.76 8.44 -3.49
N ALA A 397 19.65 9.18 -3.58
CA ALA A 397 18.32 8.68 -3.26
C ALA A 397 17.28 9.21 -4.28
N ASP A 398 17.19 8.51 -5.40
CA ASP A 398 16.33 8.79 -6.55
C ASP A 398 15.86 7.46 -7.18
N ASN A 399 15.08 6.69 -6.41
CA ASN A 399 14.45 5.48 -6.91
C ASN A 399 13.47 5.77 -8.04
N GLN A 400 12.85 6.95 -8.09
CA GLN A 400 11.98 7.31 -9.20
C GLN A 400 12.71 7.20 -10.54
N ARG A 401 13.94 7.72 -10.62
CA ARG A 401 14.76 7.61 -11.84
C ARG A 401 15.06 6.15 -12.20
N VAL A 402 15.38 5.32 -11.20
CA VAL A 402 15.60 3.87 -11.41
C VAL A 402 14.35 3.23 -12.01
N LEU A 403 13.19 3.42 -11.37
CA LEU A 403 11.93 2.83 -11.82
C LEU A 403 11.52 3.31 -13.22
N VAL A 404 11.73 4.59 -13.55
CA VAL A 404 11.49 5.11 -14.91
C VAL A 404 12.39 4.44 -15.94
N ASN A 405 13.67 4.21 -15.61
CA ASN A 405 14.62 3.56 -16.52
C ASN A 405 14.31 2.09 -16.77
N THR A 406 13.66 1.41 -15.81
CA THR A 406 13.42 -0.04 -15.87
C THR A 406 11.99 -0.44 -16.21
N LYS A 407 11.00 0.45 -16.06
CA LYS A 407 9.59 0.07 -16.18
C LYS A 407 9.20 -0.49 -17.55
N ALA A 408 9.77 0.03 -18.64
CA ALA A 408 9.47 -0.46 -19.99
C ALA A 408 10.05 -1.87 -20.18
N THR A 409 11.22 -2.13 -19.61
CA THR A 409 11.85 -3.46 -19.63
C THR A 409 11.01 -4.47 -18.84
N VAL A 410 10.55 -4.12 -17.64
CA VAL A 410 9.70 -5.01 -16.83
C VAL A 410 8.35 -5.24 -17.50
N ALA A 411 7.70 -4.19 -18.01
CA ALA A 411 6.41 -4.28 -18.71
C ALA A 411 6.47 -5.06 -20.03
N GLY A 412 7.67 -5.45 -20.49
CA GLY A 412 7.90 -6.26 -21.69
C GLY A 412 8.35 -7.68 -21.37
N PHE A 413 8.18 -8.17 -20.13
CA PHE A 413 8.56 -9.52 -19.79
C PHE A 413 7.58 -10.58 -20.33
N ARG A 414 6.33 -10.22 -20.64
CA ARG A 414 5.36 -11.11 -21.28
C ARG A 414 4.57 -10.50 -22.43
#